data_AF-A0A522TDS8-F1
#
_entry.id   AF-A0A522TDS8-F1
#
_cell.length_a   1.000
_cell.length_b   1.000
_cell.length_c   1.000
_cell.angle_alpha   90.00
_cell.angle_beta   90.00
_cell.angle_gamma   90.00
#
_symmetry.space_group_name_H-M   'P 1'
#
loop_
_entity.id
_entity.type
_entity.pdbx_description
1 polymer ?
#
loop_
_entity_poly.entity_id
_entity_poly.type
_entity_poly.pdbx_seq_one_letter_code
_entity_poly.pdbx_strand_id
1 'polypeptide(L)'
;MSQLRVIVRVMVPEPNSDQRQMDRMKSIEWSRQLLENPDSWCIIDTETTGLKPRYSRIVEISIFSGRGEIVFDSLIDPGVPIPQEVAAIHGISDELVVGSPSMTQAWLELQEVTQDKLLLAYNSSFDRGMLFYEAIRNDLPKLKSDWDCVMVKYSAFVGIWNSRFGNYQYQKLPSAGHRSNIDCKVTLDLVRLMGESQS
;
A
#
# COMPACT_ATOMS: atom_id res chain seq x y z
N MET A 1 18.59 -32.63 -20.71
CA MET A 1 18.32 -32.83 -19.27
C MET A 1 18.28 -31.47 -18.61
N SER A 2 17.08 -30.93 -18.35
CA SER A 2 16.89 -29.64 -17.70
C SER A 2 17.02 -29.82 -16.18
N GLN A 3 17.99 -29.17 -15.55
CA GLN A 3 18.12 -29.16 -14.10
C GLN A 3 17.03 -28.26 -13.50
N LEU A 4 16.08 -28.86 -12.77
CA LEU A 4 15.21 -28.13 -11.86
C LEU A 4 16.10 -27.44 -10.80
N ARG A 5 16.16 -26.10 -10.83
CA ARG A 5 16.65 -25.33 -9.68
C ARG A 5 15.62 -25.44 -8.57
N VAL A 6 15.90 -26.27 -7.57
CA VAL A 6 15.21 -26.21 -6.28
C VAL A 6 15.59 -24.88 -5.65
N ILE A 7 14.66 -23.93 -5.61
CA ILE A 7 14.83 -22.70 -4.83
C ILE A 7 14.76 -23.12 -3.36
N VAL A 8 15.91 -23.31 -2.74
CA VAL A 8 16.00 -23.46 -1.28
C VAL A 8 15.66 -22.09 -0.70
N ARG A 9 14.45 -21.94 -0.16
CA ARG A 9 14.06 -20.75 0.59
C ARG A 9 14.92 -20.74 1.85
N VAL A 10 15.93 -19.87 1.89
CA VAL A 10 16.74 -19.66 3.11
C VAL A 10 15.77 -19.18 4.19
N MET A 11 15.47 -20.05 5.15
CA MET A 11 14.64 -19.67 6.29
C MET A 11 15.45 -18.71 7.16
N VAL A 12 14.92 -17.50 7.36
CA VAL A 12 15.48 -16.57 8.34
C VAL A 12 15.21 -17.19 9.73
N PRO A 13 16.23 -17.35 10.58
CA PRO A 13 16.05 -17.88 11.92
C PRO A 13 15.17 -16.93 12.75
N GLU A 14 14.46 -17.50 13.72
CA GLU A 14 13.66 -16.71 14.65
C GLU A 14 14.55 -15.74 15.45
N PRO A 15 14.19 -14.43 15.50
CA PRO A 15 14.97 -13.45 16.24
C PRO A 15 14.83 -13.68 17.75
N ASN A 16 15.96 -13.56 18.45
CA ASN A 16 16.00 -13.51 19.91
C ASN A 16 15.39 -12.18 20.42
N SER A 17 15.30 -12.02 21.75
CA SER A 17 14.72 -10.82 22.39
C SER A 17 15.36 -9.53 21.89
N ASP A 18 16.69 -9.50 21.84
CA ASP A 18 17.47 -8.30 21.54
C ASP A 18 17.28 -7.89 20.08
N GLN A 19 17.24 -8.87 19.17
CA GLN A 19 16.97 -8.63 17.75
C GLN A 19 15.55 -8.12 17.54
N ARG A 20 14.55 -8.64 18.27
CA ARG A 20 13.16 -8.12 18.21
C ARG A 20 13.07 -6.69 18.68
N GLN A 21 13.75 -6.37 19.79
CA GLN A 21 13.80 -5.00 20.29
C GLN A 21 14.45 -4.07 19.25
N MET A 22 15.57 -4.50 18.66
CA MET A 22 16.25 -3.75 17.60
C MET A 22 15.36 -3.54 16.37
N ASP A 23 14.63 -4.55 15.91
CA ASP A 23 13.74 -4.44 14.74
C ASP A 23 12.52 -3.55 15.01
N ARG A 24 11.97 -3.63 16.23
CA ARG A 24 10.95 -2.68 16.71
C ARG A 24 11.49 -1.25 16.71
N MET A 25 12.70 -1.04 17.23
CA MET A 25 13.35 0.26 17.26
C MET A 25 13.59 0.86 15.89
N LYS A 26 14.01 0.04 14.91
CA LYS A 26 14.14 0.49 13.52
C LYS A 26 12.82 0.95 12.92
N SER A 27 11.70 0.33 13.31
CA SER A 27 10.36 0.70 12.84
C SER A 27 9.90 2.03 13.44
N ILE A 28 10.20 2.26 14.73
CA ILE A 28 9.98 3.54 15.42
C ILE A 28 10.80 4.65 14.77
N GLU A 29 12.11 4.43 14.59
CA GLU A 29 13.04 5.42 14.02
C GLU A 29 12.67 5.78 12.58
N TRP A 30 12.37 4.77 11.75
CA TRP A 30 11.86 4.98 10.39
C TRP A 30 10.62 5.88 10.39
N SER A 31 9.70 5.65 11.33
CA SER A 31 8.50 6.46 11.43
C SER A 31 8.78 7.89 11.91
N ARG A 32 9.73 8.09 12.83
CA ARG A 32 10.10 9.44 13.29
C ARG A 32 10.70 10.26 12.17
N GLN A 33 11.58 9.69 11.37
CA GLN A 33 12.17 10.34 10.20
C GLN A 33 11.10 10.80 9.19
N LEU A 34 10.03 10.00 9.00
CA LEU A 34 8.90 10.42 8.18
C LEU A 34 8.15 11.62 8.78
N LEU A 35 7.89 11.59 10.10
CA LEU A 35 7.14 12.65 10.79
C LEU A 35 7.93 13.97 10.88
N GLU A 36 9.27 13.92 10.83
CA GLU A 36 10.12 15.11 10.77
C GLU A 36 10.00 15.87 9.44
N ASN A 37 9.69 15.18 8.34
CA ASN A 37 9.52 15.77 7.01
C ASN A 37 8.23 15.30 6.33
N PRO A 38 7.04 15.75 6.79
CA PRO A 38 5.76 15.25 6.31
C PRO A 38 5.41 15.64 4.86
N ASP A 39 6.20 16.52 4.23
CA ASP A 39 5.98 16.97 2.84
C ASP A 39 6.68 16.08 1.82
N SER A 40 7.64 15.25 2.22
CA SER A 40 8.44 14.40 1.33
C SER A 40 7.86 13.00 1.08
N TRP A 41 6.64 12.74 1.56
CA TRP A 41 5.98 11.45 1.39
C TRP A 41 4.46 11.60 1.40
N CYS A 42 3.78 10.60 0.86
CA CYS A 42 2.34 10.46 0.95
C CYS A 42 1.95 9.00 1.07
N ILE A 43 0.74 8.77 1.55
CA ILE A 43 0.12 7.45 1.60
C ILE A 43 -0.79 7.31 0.41
N ILE A 44 -0.78 6.15 -0.22
CA ILE A 44 -1.69 5.78 -1.30
C ILE A 44 -2.34 4.44 -0.98
N ASP A 45 -3.60 4.31 -1.34
CA ASP A 45 -4.36 3.08 -1.29
C ASP A 45 -5.27 2.97 -2.52
N THR A 46 -5.54 1.73 -2.94
CA THR A 46 -6.32 1.44 -4.13
C THR A 46 -7.38 0.37 -3.88
N GLU A 47 -8.62 0.65 -4.27
CA GLU A 47 -9.65 -0.38 -4.41
C GLU A 47 -9.68 -0.87 -5.85
N THR A 48 -9.96 -2.16 -6.04
CA THR A 48 -9.74 -2.82 -7.34
C THR A 48 -10.82 -3.84 -7.66
N THR A 49 -10.92 -4.23 -8.93
CA THR A 49 -11.79 -5.34 -9.38
C THR A 49 -11.23 -6.73 -9.02
N GLY A 50 -10.16 -6.81 -8.22
CA GLY A 50 -9.62 -8.08 -7.72
C GLY A 50 -8.15 -8.05 -7.30
N LEU A 51 -7.66 -9.19 -6.82
CA LEU A 51 -6.37 -9.27 -6.10
C LEU A 51 -5.14 -9.52 -6.99
N LYS A 52 -5.30 -9.57 -8.32
CA LYS A 52 -4.19 -9.88 -9.25
C LYS A 52 -3.89 -8.67 -10.13
N PRO A 53 -2.86 -7.87 -9.83
CA PRO A 53 -2.61 -6.61 -10.54
C PRO A 53 -2.53 -6.70 -12.07
N ARG A 54 -2.02 -7.81 -12.59
CA ARG A 54 -1.94 -8.05 -14.03
C ARG A 54 -3.32 -8.09 -14.72
N TYR A 55 -4.35 -8.55 -14.02
CA TYR A 55 -5.67 -8.83 -14.57
C TYR A 55 -6.78 -7.94 -14.02
N SER A 56 -6.56 -7.32 -12.87
CA SER A 56 -7.52 -6.45 -12.19
C SER A 56 -7.34 -4.99 -12.59
N ARG A 57 -8.38 -4.19 -12.36
CA ARG A 57 -8.44 -2.75 -12.63
C ARG A 57 -8.65 -1.98 -11.34
N ILE A 58 -8.12 -0.77 -11.26
CA ILE A 58 -8.38 0.12 -10.13
C ILE A 58 -9.78 0.75 -10.29
N VAL A 59 -10.53 0.85 -9.19
CA VAL A 59 -11.86 1.47 -9.11
C VAL A 59 -11.92 2.66 -8.14
N GLU A 60 -10.94 2.79 -7.24
CA GLU A 60 -10.76 3.95 -6.37
C GLU A 60 -9.27 4.17 -6.11
N ILE A 61 -8.85 5.43 -6.00
CA ILE A 61 -7.53 5.80 -5.50
C ILE A 61 -7.70 6.94 -4.53
N SER A 62 -7.07 6.82 -3.36
CA SER A 62 -6.92 7.92 -2.42
C SER A 62 -5.46 8.14 -2.10
N ILE A 63 -5.07 9.41 -1.90
CA ILE A 63 -3.74 9.80 -1.48
C ILE A 63 -3.84 10.83 -0.35
N PHE A 64 -3.15 10.54 0.74
CA PHE A 64 -3.01 11.44 1.89
C PHE A 64 -1.58 11.97 1.96
N SER A 65 -1.41 13.28 2.15
CA SER A 65 -0.09 13.86 2.48
C SER A 65 0.40 13.30 3.82
N GLY A 66 1.71 13.41 4.11
CA GLY A 66 2.24 13.07 5.44
C GLY A 66 1.64 13.91 6.57
N ARG A 67 1.03 15.06 6.26
CA ARG A 67 0.26 15.89 7.20
C ARG A 67 -1.15 15.34 7.49
N GLY A 68 -1.64 14.44 6.64
CA GLY A 68 -2.97 13.82 6.75
C GLY A 68 -4.07 14.55 5.99
N GLU A 69 -3.70 15.40 5.03
CA GLU A 69 -4.64 16.04 4.12
C GLU A 69 -4.88 15.11 2.92
N ILE A 70 -6.13 15.04 2.47
CA ILE A 70 -6.47 14.36 1.21
C ILE A 70 -5.93 15.24 0.08
N VAL A 71 -4.99 14.71 -0.70
CA VAL A 71 -4.40 15.40 -1.86
C VAL A 71 -4.86 14.81 -3.19
N PHE A 72 -5.49 13.62 -3.16
CA PHE A 72 -6.19 13.01 -4.28
C PHE A 72 -7.23 12.04 -3.70
N ASP A 73 -8.44 12.05 -4.23
CA ASP A 73 -9.49 11.07 -3.89
C ASP A 73 -10.46 10.96 -5.05
N SER A 74 -10.50 9.81 -5.71
CA SER A 74 -11.31 9.65 -6.90
C SER A 74 -11.73 8.20 -7.11
N LEU A 75 -13.01 8.03 -7.45
CA LEU A 75 -13.48 6.83 -8.14
C LEU A 75 -12.89 6.82 -9.55
N ILE A 76 -12.62 5.62 -10.06
CA ILE A 76 -12.07 5.43 -11.39
C ILE A 76 -13.01 4.52 -12.17
N ASP A 77 -13.38 4.92 -13.38
CA ASP A 77 -14.04 4.03 -14.33
C ASP A 77 -13.00 2.99 -14.82
N PRO A 78 -13.13 1.71 -14.44
CA PRO A 78 -12.15 0.69 -14.81
C PRO A 78 -12.28 0.25 -16.29
N GLY A 79 -13.37 0.63 -16.97
CA GLY A 79 -13.71 0.22 -18.33
C GLY A 79 -14.01 -1.28 -18.47
N VAL A 80 -14.26 -1.97 -17.35
CA VAL A 80 -14.63 -3.39 -17.29
C VAL A 80 -15.65 -3.59 -16.16
N PRO A 81 -16.51 -4.63 -16.21
CA PRO A 81 -17.43 -4.92 -15.12
C PRO A 81 -16.71 -5.16 -13.78
N ILE A 82 -17.25 -4.60 -12.71
CA ILE A 82 -16.77 -4.83 -11.33
C ILE A 82 -17.41 -6.11 -10.79
N PRO A 83 -16.63 -7.16 -10.42
CA PRO A 83 -17.21 -8.39 -9.87
C PRO A 83 -17.99 -8.12 -8.59
N GLN A 84 -19.20 -8.68 -8.49
CA GLN A 84 -20.13 -8.42 -7.38
C GLN A 84 -19.53 -8.82 -6.02
N GLU A 85 -18.76 -9.90 -5.97
CA GLU A 85 -18.07 -10.35 -4.75
C GLU A 85 -16.99 -9.36 -4.28
N VAL A 86 -16.39 -8.59 -5.19
CA VAL A 86 -15.39 -7.58 -4.87
C VAL A 86 -16.08 -6.26 -4.51
N ALA A 87 -17.12 -5.88 -5.25
CA ALA A 87 -18.00 -4.77 -4.90
C ALA A 87 -18.64 -4.93 -3.51
N ALA A 88 -18.93 -6.16 -3.07
CA ALA A 88 -19.45 -6.42 -1.73
C ALA A 88 -18.43 -6.17 -0.60
N ILE A 89 -17.14 -6.11 -0.92
CA ILE A 89 -16.04 -5.85 0.03
C ILE A 89 -15.87 -4.35 0.22
N HIS A 90 -15.66 -3.61 -0.88
CA HIS A 90 -15.37 -2.16 -0.85
C HIS A 90 -16.60 -1.26 -1.06
N GLY A 91 -17.73 -1.82 -1.45
CA GLY A 91 -18.98 -1.08 -1.64
C GLY A 91 -19.04 -0.22 -2.90
N ILE A 92 -18.18 -0.47 -3.90
CA ILE A 92 -18.14 0.29 -5.16
C ILE A 92 -18.72 -0.61 -6.26
N SER A 93 -19.89 -0.25 -6.78
CA SER A 93 -20.54 -0.97 -7.88
C SER A 93 -20.31 -0.28 -9.22
N ASP A 94 -20.66 -0.95 -10.31
CA ASP A 94 -20.58 -0.37 -11.65
C ASP A 94 -21.36 0.95 -11.75
N GLU A 95 -22.49 1.09 -11.03
CA GLU A 95 -23.29 2.31 -11.02
C GLU A 95 -22.57 3.49 -10.37
N LEU A 96 -21.71 3.24 -9.37
CA LEU A 96 -21.00 4.30 -8.66
C LEU A 96 -19.86 4.89 -9.48
N VAL A 97 -19.26 4.11 -10.39
CA VAL A 97 -18.17 4.59 -11.24
C VAL A 97 -18.66 5.27 -12.52
N VAL A 98 -19.96 5.26 -12.80
CA VAL A 98 -20.53 5.94 -13.98
C VAL A 98 -20.20 7.44 -13.96
N GLY A 99 -19.52 7.90 -15.01
CA GLY A 99 -19.12 9.31 -15.15
C GLY A 99 -17.87 9.69 -14.35
N SER A 100 -17.27 8.74 -13.62
CA SER A 100 -15.96 8.91 -13.00
C SER A 100 -14.86 8.97 -14.06
N PRO A 101 -13.71 9.60 -13.77
CA PRO A 101 -12.59 9.64 -14.70
C PRO A 101 -12.08 8.23 -15.02
N SER A 102 -11.65 8.03 -16.26
CA SER A 102 -10.79 6.91 -16.63
C SER A 102 -9.42 7.03 -15.97
N MET A 103 -8.68 5.91 -15.91
CA MET A 103 -7.31 5.90 -15.40
C MET A 103 -6.40 6.95 -16.08
N THR A 104 -6.49 7.08 -17.40
CA THR A 104 -5.71 8.06 -18.17
C THR A 104 -6.02 9.50 -17.77
N GLN A 105 -7.29 9.81 -17.46
CA GLN A 105 -7.67 11.16 -17.02
C GLN A 105 -7.14 11.46 -15.62
N ALA A 106 -7.22 10.49 -14.70
CA ALA A 106 -6.69 10.61 -13.34
C ALA A 106 -5.15 10.66 -13.28
N TRP A 107 -4.47 10.05 -14.24
CA TRP A 107 -3.02 9.82 -14.17
C TRP A 107 -2.17 11.09 -14.08
N LEU A 108 -2.56 12.16 -14.78
CA LEU A 108 -1.80 13.41 -14.76
C LEU A 108 -1.74 14.01 -13.35
N GLU A 109 -2.89 14.05 -12.67
CA GLU A 109 -2.98 14.53 -11.29
C GLU A 109 -2.24 13.58 -10.34
N LEU A 110 -2.36 12.26 -10.51
CA LEU A 110 -1.58 11.29 -9.74
C LEU A 110 -0.07 11.54 -9.88
N GLN A 111 0.42 11.83 -11.08
CA GLN A 111 1.84 12.16 -11.28
C GLN A 111 2.25 13.42 -10.54
N GLU A 112 1.43 14.47 -10.60
CA GLU A 112 1.71 15.74 -9.94
C GLU A 112 1.74 15.59 -8.41
N VAL A 113 0.73 14.94 -7.83
CA VAL A 113 0.63 14.82 -6.36
C VAL A 113 1.65 13.84 -5.78
N THR A 114 2.18 12.90 -6.56
CA THR A 114 3.18 11.90 -6.13
C THR A 114 4.62 12.26 -6.52
N GLN A 115 4.82 13.35 -7.27
CA GLN A 115 6.13 13.77 -7.72
C GLN A 115 7.06 14.05 -6.54
N ASP A 116 8.31 13.54 -6.63
CA ASP A 116 9.38 13.74 -5.65
C ASP A 116 9.02 13.34 -4.21
N LYS A 117 8.00 12.47 -4.06
CA LYS A 117 7.56 11.91 -2.77
C LYS A 117 7.84 10.42 -2.68
N LEU A 118 8.16 9.97 -1.47
CA LEU A 118 8.10 8.55 -1.11
C LEU A 118 6.63 8.12 -1.01
N LEU A 119 6.25 7.06 -1.73
CA LEU A 119 4.92 6.47 -1.64
C LEU A 119 4.90 5.37 -0.57
N LEU A 120 4.04 5.58 0.42
CA LEU A 120 3.73 4.60 1.43
C LEU A 120 2.38 3.96 1.11
N ALA A 121 2.30 2.66 1.28
CA ALA A 121 1.03 1.94 1.27
C ALA A 121 1.11 0.84 2.31
N TYR A 122 -0.06 0.41 2.81
CA TYR A 122 -0.08 -0.68 3.78
C TYR A 122 0.57 -1.92 3.18
N ASN A 123 0.11 -2.35 2.01
CA ASN A 123 0.75 -3.40 1.22
C ASN A 123 1.30 -2.84 -0.10
N SER A 124 2.39 -2.08 -0.02
CA SER A 124 2.94 -1.39 -1.21
C SER A 124 3.27 -2.29 -2.40
N SER A 125 3.51 -3.58 -2.20
CA SER A 125 3.71 -4.51 -3.33
C SER A 125 2.46 -4.64 -4.22
N PHE A 126 1.27 -4.52 -3.62
CA PHE A 126 -0.01 -4.62 -4.31
C PHE A 126 -0.33 -3.32 -5.06
N ASP A 127 -0.39 -2.18 -4.37
CA ASP A 127 -0.73 -0.88 -4.96
C ASP A 127 0.25 -0.46 -6.06
N ARG A 128 1.55 -0.65 -5.81
CA ARG A 128 2.59 -0.44 -6.83
C ARG A 128 2.37 -1.34 -8.05
N GLY A 129 1.97 -2.59 -7.81
CA GLY A 129 1.64 -3.53 -8.87
C GLY A 129 0.44 -3.07 -9.69
N MET A 130 -0.63 -2.61 -9.02
CA MET A 130 -1.84 -2.09 -9.66
C MET A 130 -1.49 -0.91 -10.58
N LEU A 131 -0.82 0.11 -10.05
CA LEU A 131 -0.40 1.29 -10.82
C LEU A 131 0.56 0.94 -11.96
N PHE A 132 1.48 -0.01 -11.74
CA PHE A 132 2.39 -0.45 -12.80
C PHE A 132 1.65 -1.07 -13.99
N TYR A 133 0.67 -1.95 -13.74
CA TYR A 133 -0.09 -2.56 -14.82
C TYR A 133 -1.11 -1.61 -15.44
N GLU A 134 -1.67 -0.67 -14.67
CA GLU A 134 -2.45 0.43 -15.23
C GLU A 134 -1.62 1.28 -16.19
N ALA A 135 -0.39 1.62 -15.80
CA ALA A 135 0.50 2.39 -16.67
C ALA A 135 0.79 1.66 -17.99
N ILE A 136 1.11 0.37 -17.92
CA ILE A 136 1.36 -0.45 -19.12
C ILE A 136 0.11 -0.55 -20.00
N ARG A 137 -1.06 -0.80 -19.40
CA ARG A 137 -2.31 -1.02 -20.16
C ARG A 137 -2.79 0.22 -20.90
N ASN A 138 -2.48 1.40 -20.36
CA ASN A 138 -2.94 2.69 -20.89
C ASN A 138 -1.82 3.49 -21.60
N ASP A 139 -0.64 2.90 -21.81
CA ASP A 139 0.55 3.56 -22.40
C ASP A 139 0.96 4.85 -21.65
N LEU A 140 0.89 4.79 -20.32
CA LEU A 140 1.19 5.92 -19.43
C LEU A 140 2.64 5.84 -18.91
N PRO A 141 3.29 6.99 -18.65
CA PRO A 141 4.59 7.00 -18.01
C PRO A 141 4.52 6.41 -16.60
N LYS A 142 5.55 5.67 -16.22
CA LYS A 142 5.69 5.16 -14.86
C LYS A 142 5.82 6.31 -13.85
N LEU A 143 5.16 6.19 -12.71
CA LEU A 143 5.38 7.09 -11.56
C LEU A 143 6.85 7.02 -11.10
N LYS A 144 7.49 8.19 -11.00
CA LYS A 144 8.90 8.32 -10.62
C LYS A 144 9.04 8.50 -9.10
N SER A 145 8.46 7.56 -8.36
CA SER A 145 8.45 7.61 -6.90
C SER A 145 9.02 6.32 -6.32
N ASP A 146 9.80 6.46 -5.26
CA ASP A 146 10.20 5.33 -4.43
C ASP A 146 9.03 4.86 -3.57
N TRP A 147 9.14 3.64 -3.04
CA TRP A 147 8.07 3.00 -2.27
C TRP A 147 8.61 2.37 -0.99
N ASP A 148 7.86 2.46 0.11
CA ASP A 148 8.09 1.65 1.31
C ASP A 148 6.77 1.01 1.79
N CYS A 149 6.88 -0.06 2.58
CA CYS A 149 5.75 -0.91 2.97
C CYS A 149 5.44 -0.78 4.46
N VAL A 150 4.32 -0.12 4.80
CA VAL A 150 3.93 0.11 6.20
C VAL A 150 3.64 -1.20 6.91
N MET A 151 3.02 -2.19 6.24
CA MET A 151 2.74 -3.51 6.82
C MET A 151 4.02 -4.21 7.30
N VAL A 152 5.14 -4.09 6.57
CA VAL A 152 6.40 -4.72 6.98
C VAL A 152 6.96 -4.06 8.23
N LYS A 153 6.98 -2.72 8.28
CA LYS A 153 7.45 -1.95 9.45
C LYS A 153 6.56 -2.23 10.66
N TYR A 154 5.24 -2.19 10.46
CA TYR A 154 4.28 -2.41 11.52
C TYR A 154 4.33 -3.85 12.07
N SER A 155 4.59 -4.85 11.22
CA SER A 155 4.76 -6.23 11.67
C SER A 155 6.00 -6.40 12.54
N ALA A 156 7.12 -5.76 12.18
CA ALA A 156 8.33 -5.74 13.00
C ALA A 156 8.12 -4.96 14.31
N PHE A 157 7.37 -3.87 14.27
CA PHE A 157 6.96 -3.13 15.47
C PHE A 157 6.14 -4.01 16.43
N VAL A 158 5.16 -4.76 15.93
CA VAL A 158 4.35 -5.68 16.74
C VAL A 158 5.17 -6.87 17.25
N GLY A 159 6.13 -7.37 16.47
CA GLY A 159 7.14 -8.32 16.95
C GLY A 159 6.68 -9.79 17.06
N ILE A 160 5.48 -10.12 16.59
CA ILE A 160 5.00 -11.51 16.52
C ILE A 160 5.72 -12.23 15.38
N TRP A 161 6.41 -13.33 15.68
CA TRP A 161 7.17 -14.08 14.68
C TRP A 161 6.34 -15.22 14.08
N ASN A 162 6.47 -15.41 12.77
CA ASN A 162 5.88 -16.51 12.04
C ASN A 162 6.99 -17.47 11.56
N SER A 163 7.21 -18.53 12.32
CA SER A 163 8.26 -19.53 12.03
C SER A 163 8.04 -20.28 10.71
N ARG A 164 6.79 -20.42 10.25
CA ARG A 164 6.47 -21.07 8.99
C ARG A 164 6.98 -20.28 7.77
N PHE A 165 6.93 -18.95 7.84
CA PHE A 165 7.31 -18.07 6.74
C PHE A 165 8.66 -17.38 6.95
N GLY A 166 9.25 -17.47 8.14
CA GLY A 166 10.53 -16.86 8.47
C GLY A 166 10.46 -15.33 8.45
N ASN A 167 9.35 -14.75 8.94
CA ASN A 167 9.14 -13.32 9.00
C ASN A 167 8.31 -12.91 10.22
N TYR A 168 8.25 -11.61 10.51
CA TYR A 168 7.23 -11.08 11.40
C TYR A 168 5.85 -11.26 10.76
N GLN A 169 4.89 -11.72 11.54
CA GLN A 169 3.53 -11.97 11.10
C GLN A 169 2.90 -10.65 10.63
N TYR A 170 2.42 -10.67 9.39
CA TYR A 170 1.65 -9.55 8.85
C TYR A 170 0.38 -9.34 9.66
N GLN A 171 0.20 -8.10 10.11
CA GLN A 171 -1.00 -7.68 10.79
C GLN A 171 -2.08 -7.36 9.75
N LYS A 172 -3.35 -7.52 10.10
CA LYS A 172 -4.43 -6.96 9.28
C LYS A 172 -4.47 -5.45 9.52
N LEU A 173 -4.74 -4.67 8.46
CA LEU A 173 -5.08 -3.27 8.65
C LEU A 173 -6.37 -3.21 9.47
N PRO A 174 -6.42 -2.47 10.59
CA PRO A 174 -7.59 -2.40 11.45
C PRO A 174 -8.64 -1.43 10.87
N SER A 175 -9.06 -1.67 9.64
CA SER A 175 -10.10 -0.88 8.96
C SER A 175 -11.45 -1.60 8.95
N ALA A 176 -12.53 -0.84 9.09
CA ALA A 176 -13.91 -1.34 9.15
C ALA A 176 -14.68 -1.20 7.82
N GLY A 177 -14.11 -0.51 6.82
CA GLY A 177 -14.74 -0.29 5.53
C GLY A 177 -13.67 -0.08 4.49
N HIS A 178 -13.52 -1.06 3.59
CA HIS A 178 -12.58 -1.09 2.47
C HIS A 178 -12.87 0.07 1.50
N ARG A 179 -12.48 1.27 1.91
CA ARG A 179 -12.54 2.49 1.13
C ARG A 179 -11.15 3.08 1.20
N SER A 180 -10.57 3.44 0.07
CA SER A 180 -9.15 3.75 0.03
C SER A 180 -8.78 4.97 0.90
N ASN A 181 -9.71 5.90 1.11
CA ASN A 181 -9.48 7.06 1.97
C ASN A 181 -9.45 6.70 3.47
N ILE A 182 -10.29 5.76 3.91
CA ILE A 182 -10.28 5.22 5.28
C ILE A 182 -8.99 4.45 5.49
N ASP A 183 -8.59 3.62 4.53
CA ASP A 183 -7.40 2.78 4.64
C ASP A 183 -6.11 3.60 4.63
N CYS A 184 -6.07 4.68 3.83
CA CYS A 184 -5.02 5.69 3.90
C CYS A 184 -4.93 6.34 5.30
N LYS A 185 -6.07 6.72 5.87
CA LYS A 185 -6.14 7.34 7.20
C LYS A 185 -5.67 6.38 8.30
N VAL A 186 -6.10 5.12 8.27
CA VAL A 186 -5.65 4.09 9.23
C VAL A 186 -4.15 3.83 9.07
N THR A 187 -3.65 3.77 7.82
CA THR A 187 -2.22 3.61 7.54
C THR A 187 -1.41 4.78 8.11
N LEU A 188 -1.90 6.02 8.00
CA LEU A 188 -1.28 7.20 8.60
C LEU A 188 -1.21 7.09 10.13
N ASP A 189 -2.30 6.62 10.75
CA ASP A 189 -2.38 6.48 12.20
C ASP A 189 -1.41 5.40 12.71
N LEU A 190 -1.13 4.35 11.92
CA LEU A 190 -0.08 3.38 12.24
C LEU A 190 1.33 3.97 12.16
N VAL A 191 1.60 4.85 11.18
CA VAL A 191 2.86 5.60 11.12
C VAL A 191 2.97 6.45 12.40
N ARG A 192 1.99 7.30 12.70
CA ARG A 192 2.00 8.15 13.91
C ARG A 192 2.20 7.34 15.20
N LEU A 193 1.46 6.25 15.35
CA LEU A 193 1.58 5.33 16.48
C LEU A 193 3.02 4.82 16.67
N MET A 194 3.68 4.40 15.59
CA MET A 194 5.07 3.93 15.66
C MET A 194 6.03 5.07 16.02
N GLY A 195 5.87 6.26 15.42
CA GLY A 195 6.76 7.40 15.68
C GLY A 195 6.65 7.97 17.10
N GLU A 196 5.44 7.96 17.66
CA GLU A 196 5.12 8.46 19.01
C GLU A 196 5.43 7.43 20.12
N SER A 197 5.66 6.17 19.75
CA SER A 197 6.01 5.12 20.71
C SER A 197 7.36 5.39 21.38
N GLN A 198 7.46 5.03 22.67
CA GLN A 198 8.73 5.07 23.40
C GLN A 198 9.71 4.04 22.84
N SER A 199 10.99 4.40 22.88
CA SER A 199 12.13 3.52 22.55
C SER A 199 12.32 2.42 23.60
#